data_AF-A0A5B9QQG7-F1
#
_entry.id   AF-A0A5B9QQG7-F1
#
_cell.length_a   1.000
_cell.length_b   1.000
_cell.length_c   1.000
_cell.angle_alpha   90.00
_cell.angle_beta   90.00
_cell.angle_gamma   90.00
#
_symmetry.space_group_name_H-M   'P 1'
#
loop_
_entity.id
_entity.type
_entity.pdbx_description
1 polymer ?
#
loop_
_entity_poly.entity_id
_entity_poly.type
_entity_poly.pdbx_seq_one_letter_code
_entity_poly.pdbx_strand_id
1 'polypeptide(L)'
;MNVPPSPSRSCLRRSAGRIAAKRRGVAAVEFAVCLPVLILLVFGAIEAASFIFLKQSLNVAAYEGCREAIRSTGSNAEAQTKAVAILDARNVRDAQVRFVSGDVAAINRGEKVVLEVSAPTRANSPLAGQFIDNRDLTARVVMVKE
;
A
#
# COMPACT_ATOMS: atom_id res chain seq x y z
N MET A 1 -52.39 32.28 61.73
CA MET A 1 -51.13 31.50 61.76
C MET A 1 -50.53 31.61 60.37
N ASN A 2 -49.62 32.57 60.16
CA ASN A 2 -49.02 32.87 58.85
C ASN A 2 -47.71 32.08 58.69
N VAL A 3 -47.65 31.19 57.69
CA VAL A 3 -46.42 30.48 57.31
C VAL A 3 -45.71 31.31 56.23
N PRO A 4 -44.41 31.64 56.37
CA PRO A 4 -43.68 32.36 55.32
C PRO A 4 -43.39 31.47 54.11
N PRO A 5 -43.35 32.02 52.88
CA PRO A 5 -43.00 31.24 51.69
C PRO A 5 -41.52 30.87 51.66
N SER A 6 -41.21 29.65 51.21
CA SER A 6 -39.83 29.14 51.08
C SER A 6 -39.08 29.82 49.92
N PRO A 7 -37.76 30.02 50.02
CA PRO A 7 -36.99 30.64 48.95
C PRO A 7 -36.80 29.69 47.75
N SER A 8 -37.15 30.18 46.57
CA SER A 8 -36.96 29.52 45.28
C SER A 8 -35.47 29.28 44.97
N ARG A 9 -35.08 28.00 44.89
CA ARG A 9 -33.74 27.54 44.51
C ARG A 9 -33.58 27.52 42.98
N SER A 10 -33.48 28.67 42.31
CA SER A 10 -33.39 28.71 40.84
C SER A 10 -32.04 29.14 40.24
N CYS A 11 -31.01 29.45 41.04
CA CYS A 11 -29.80 30.09 40.50
C CYS A 11 -28.66 29.17 40.02
N LEU A 12 -28.68 27.85 40.26
CA LEU A 12 -27.50 27.00 40.02
C LEU A 12 -27.43 26.27 38.66
N ARG A 13 -28.45 26.38 37.80
CA ARG A 13 -28.52 25.54 36.58
C ARG A 13 -27.92 26.19 35.32
N ARG A 14 -27.61 27.49 35.34
CA ARG A 14 -27.12 28.23 34.15
C ARG A 14 -25.59 28.22 33.97
N SER A 15 -24.82 28.03 35.04
CA SER A 15 -23.34 28.07 35.00
C SER A 15 -22.71 26.76 34.51
N ALA A 16 -23.26 25.61 34.92
CA ALA A 16 -22.76 24.29 34.51
C ALA A 16 -22.82 24.07 32.99
N GLY A 17 -23.89 24.55 32.33
CA GLY A 17 -24.04 24.44 30.87
C GLY A 17 -23.01 25.24 30.07
N ARG A 18 -22.57 26.41 30.56
CA ARG A 18 -21.53 27.21 29.90
C ARG A 18 -20.14 26.60 30.04
N ILE A 19 -19.83 26.00 31.20
CA ILE A 19 -18.54 25.34 31.42
C ILE A 19 -18.43 24.08 30.56
N ALA A 20 -19.50 23.28 30.47
CA ALA A 20 -19.55 22.11 29.59
C ALA A 20 -19.43 22.49 28.10
N ALA A 21 -20.11 23.55 27.65
CA ALA A 21 -19.99 24.05 26.28
C ALA A 21 -18.56 24.58 25.96
N LYS A 22 -17.93 25.29 26.92
CA LYS A 22 -16.56 25.79 26.77
C LYS A 22 -15.53 24.67 26.63
N ARG A 23 -15.67 23.58 27.40
CA ARG A 23 -14.81 22.38 27.29
C ARG A 23 -14.93 21.68 25.94
N ARG A 24 -16.14 21.64 25.35
CA ARG A 24 -16.37 21.08 24.01
C ARG A 24 -15.72 21.91 22.90
N GLY A 25 -15.70 23.25 23.06
CA GLY A 25 -15.01 24.14 22.11
C GLY A 25 -13.49 23.95 22.10
N VAL A 26 -12.87 23.76 23.27
CA VAL A 26 -11.43 23.50 23.38
C VAL A 26 -11.06 22.17 22.74
N ALA A 27 -11.80 21.10 23.02
CA ALA A 27 -11.58 19.80 22.41
C ALA A 27 -11.69 19.83 20.87
N ALA A 28 -12.61 20.64 20.33
CA ALA A 28 -12.73 20.80 18.88
C ALA A 28 -11.49 21.47 18.26
N VAL A 29 -10.88 22.45 18.94
CA VAL A 29 -9.65 23.12 18.48
C VAL A 29 -8.45 22.18 18.54
N GLU A 30 -8.30 21.43 19.64
CA GLU A 30 -7.24 20.42 19.77
C GLU A 30 -7.34 19.37 18.66
N PHE A 31 -8.55 18.87 18.38
CA PHE A 31 -8.78 17.96 17.28
C PHE A 31 -8.46 18.58 15.92
N ALA A 32 -8.85 19.84 15.68
CA ALA A 32 -8.58 20.53 14.42
C ALA A 32 -7.07 20.68 14.13
N VAL A 33 -6.24 20.82 15.17
CA VAL A 33 -4.78 20.90 15.03
C VAL A 33 -4.15 19.52 14.84
N CYS A 34 -4.64 18.49 15.52
CA CYS A 34 -4.11 17.13 15.42
C CYS A 34 -4.55 16.41 14.12
N LEU A 35 -5.76 16.68 13.64
CA LEU A 35 -6.37 15.97 12.52
C LEU A 35 -5.53 15.99 11.23
N PRO A 36 -4.94 17.12 10.78
CA PRO A 36 -4.10 17.13 9.57
C PRO A 36 -2.92 16.15 9.66
N VAL A 37 -2.25 16.08 10.81
CA VAL A 37 -1.11 15.18 11.02
C VAL A 37 -1.57 13.72 11.01
N LEU A 38 -2.68 13.41 11.69
CA LEU A 38 -3.25 12.06 11.70
C LEU A 38 -3.66 11.59 10.30
N ILE A 39 -4.30 12.47 9.52
CA ILE A 39 -4.67 12.19 8.13
C ILE A 39 -3.43 11.86 7.30
N LEU A 40 -2.39 12.70 7.37
CA LEU A 40 -1.14 12.46 6.64
C LEU A 40 -0.49 11.13 7.03
N LEU A 41 -0.46 10.80 8.32
CA LEU A 41 0.11 9.54 8.79
C LEU A 41 -0.69 8.32 8.32
N VAL A 42 -2.03 8.38 8.36
CA VAL A 42 -2.88 7.27 7.93
C VAL A 42 -2.76 7.04 6.43
N PHE A 43 -2.93 8.08 5.61
CA PHE A 43 -2.82 7.94 4.17
C PHE A 43 -1.39 7.62 3.71
N GLY A 44 -0.38 8.20 4.37
CA GLY A 44 1.02 7.85 4.15
C GLY A 44 1.33 6.39 4.48
N ALA A 45 0.76 5.85 5.57
CA ALA A 45 0.92 4.44 5.93
C ALA A 45 0.22 3.50 4.94
N ILE A 46 -1.00 3.84 4.51
CA ILE A 46 -1.72 3.08 3.47
C ILE A 46 -0.89 3.02 2.19
N GLU A 47 -0.38 4.16 1.75
CA GLU A 47 0.41 4.24 0.53
C GLU A 47 1.72 3.46 0.63
N ALA A 48 2.44 3.60 1.74
CA ALA A 48 3.67 2.86 1.98
C ALA A 48 3.41 1.34 1.96
N ALA A 49 2.31 0.88 2.56
CA ALA A 49 1.92 -0.51 2.54
C ALA A 49 1.62 -0.98 1.10
N SER A 50 0.90 -0.19 0.30
CA SER A 50 0.63 -0.49 -1.11
C SER A 50 1.93 -0.63 -1.93
N PHE A 51 2.90 0.26 -1.74
CA PHE A 51 4.18 0.18 -2.46
C PHE A 51 5.02 -1.02 -2.04
N ILE A 52 5.08 -1.31 -0.74
CA ILE A 52 5.78 -2.50 -0.21
C ILE A 52 5.12 -3.77 -0.75
N PHE A 53 3.79 -3.86 -0.71
CA PHE A 53 3.04 -4.98 -1.24
C PHE A 53 3.30 -5.18 -2.74
N LEU A 54 3.24 -4.11 -3.54
CA LEU A 54 3.51 -4.17 -4.97
C LEU A 54 4.92 -4.67 -5.23
N LYS A 55 5.94 -4.07 -4.58
CA LYS A 55 7.34 -4.45 -4.76
C LYS A 55 7.59 -5.91 -4.40
N GLN A 56 7.02 -6.39 -3.30
CA GLN A 56 7.15 -7.78 -2.88
C GLN A 56 6.46 -8.74 -3.85
N SER A 57 5.32 -8.34 -4.41
CA SER A 57 4.60 -9.13 -5.41
C SER A 57 5.38 -9.29 -6.70
N LEU A 58 6.00 -8.20 -7.19
CA LEU A 58 6.88 -8.23 -8.35
C LEU A 58 8.11 -9.13 -8.09
N ASN A 59 8.73 -9.03 -6.90
CA ASN A 59 9.87 -9.87 -6.53
C ASN A 59 9.52 -11.36 -6.53
N VAL A 60 8.40 -11.74 -5.92
CA VAL A 60 7.99 -13.15 -5.87
C VAL A 60 7.65 -13.68 -7.26
N ALA A 61 6.94 -12.90 -8.09
CA ALA A 61 6.65 -13.27 -9.47
C ALA A 61 7.94 -13.44 -10.30
N ALA A 62 8.88 -12.50 -10.18
CA ALA A 62 10.17 -12.58 -10.85
C ALA A 62 10.99 -13.80 -10.38
N TYR A 63 10.96 -14.12 -9.09
CA TYR A 63 11.68 -15.24 -8.52
C TYR A 63 11.15 -16.58 -9.04
N GLU A 64 9.85 -16.81 -8.95
CA GLU A 64 9.22 -18.05 -9.40
C GLU A 64 9.25 -18.22 -10.92
N GLY A 65 9.09 -17.11 -11.67
CA GLY A 65 9.27 -17.13 -13.12
C GLY A 65 10.71 -17.46 -13.51
N CYS A 66 11.70 -16.83 -12.87
CA CYS A 66 13.11 -17.12 -13.15
C CYS A 66 13.48 -18.56 -12.77
N ARG A 67 12.93 -19.06 -11.67
CA ARG A 67 13.10 -20.46 -11.24
C ARG A 67 12.54 -21.46 -12.25
N GLU A 68 11.43 -21.13 -12.89
CA GLU A 68 10.91 -21.97 -13.99
C GLU A 68 11.82 -21.90 -15.22
N ALA A 69 12.35 -20.72 -15.53
CA ALA A 69 13.20 -20.49 -16.68
C ALA A 69 14.55 -21.25 -16.61
N ILE A 70 15.17 -21.35 -15.43
CA ILE A 70 16.50 -21.98 -15.29
C ILE A 70 16.50 -23.51 -15.44
N ARG A 71 15.33 -24.14 -15.53
CA ARG A 71 15.23 -25.59 -15.71
C ARG A 71 15.87 -26.02 -17.03
N SER A 72 16.30 -27.29 -17.09
CA SER A 72 16.91 -27.85 -18.30
C SER A 72 16.02 -27.76 -19.54
N THR A 73 14.70 -27.87 -19.37
CA THR A 73 13.68 -27.71 -20.43
C THR A 73 12.91 -26.39 -20.34
N GLY A 74 13.39 -25.43 -19.53
CA GLY A 74 12.66 -24.19 -19.28
C GLY A 74 12.57 -23.28 -20.51
N SER A 75 11.40 -22.63 -20.67
CA SER A 75 11.14 -21.67 -21.75
C SER A 75 10.66 -20.33 -21.22
N ASN A 76 10.82 -19.26 -22.02
CA ASN A 76 10.29 -17.94 -21.67
C ASN A 76 8.77 -17.97 -21.47
N ALA A 77 8.04 -18.76 -22.26
CA ALA A 77 6.59 -18.82 -22.23
C ALA A 77 6.07 -19.46 -20.93
N GLU A 78 6.66 -20.58 -20.49
CA GLU A 78 6.29 -21.24 -19.24
C GLU A 78 6.63 -20.36 -18.03
N ALA A 79 7.82 -19.77 -18.04
CA ALA A 79 8.28 -18.86 -16.99
C ALA A 79 7.43 -17.59 -16.92
N GLN A 80 7.03 -17.02 -18.07
CA GLN A 80 6.11 -15.90 -18.12
C GLN A 80 4.73 -16.29 -17.59
N THR A 81 4.20 -17.45 -17.99
CA THR A 81 2.92 -17.96 -17.49
C THR A 81 2.96 -18.11 -15.96
N LYS A 82 4.06 -18.64 -15.41
CA LYS A 82 4.24 -18.78 -13.96
C LYS A 82 4.30 -17.42 -13.24
N ALA A 83 5.04 -16.46 -13.78
CA ALA A 83 5.13 -15.12 -13.22
C ALA A 83 3.77 -14.40 -13.25
N VAL A 84 3.05 -14.45 -14.38
CA VAL A 84 1.73 -13.84 -14.56
C VAL A 84 0.70 -14.45 -13.61
N ALA A 85 0.68 -15.78 -13.45
CA ALA A 85 -0.22 -16.43 -12.50
C ALA A 85 -0.06 -15.90 -11.05
N ILE A 86 1.16 -15.56 -10.64
CA ILE A 86 1.44 -14.98 -9.32
C ILE A 86 0.97 -13.52 -9.24
N LEU A 87 1.18 -12.75 -10.31
CA LEU A 87 0.74 -11.36 -10.40
C LEU A 87 -0.79 -11.27 -10.34
N ASP A 88 -1.48 -12.12 -11.08
CA ASP A 88 -2.95 -12.22 -11.10
C ASP A 88 -3.49 -12.64 -9.73
N ALA A 89 -2.90 -13.66 -9.10
CA ALA A 89 -3.28 -14.10 -7.75
C ALA A 89 -3.12 -13.00 -6.69
N ARG A 90 -2.20 -12.04 -6.93
CA ARG A 90 -1.94 -10.89 -6.06
C ARG A 90 -2.65 -9.62 -6.52
N ASN A 91 -3.50 -9.70 -7.55
CA ASN A 91 -4.23 -8.58 -8.16
C ASN A 91 -3.30 -7.41 -8.57
N VAL A 92 -2.10 -7.72 -9.05
CA VAL A 92 -1.20 -6.70 -9.61
C VAL A 92 -1.66 -6.36 -11.02
N ARG A 93 -1.93 -5.08 -11.28
CA ARG A 93 -2.43 -4.56 -12.55
C ARG A 93 -1.30 -3.99 -13.40
N ASP A 94 -1.46 -4.08 -14.72
CA ASP A 94 -0.56 -3.51 -15.73
C ASP A 94 0.91 -3.92 -15.57
N ALA A 95 1.14 -5.17 -15.11
CA ALA A 95 2.47 -5.71 -14.94
C ALA A 95 3.09 -6.14 -16.29
N GLN A 96 4.41 -5.99 -16.39
CA GLN A 96 5.23 -6.37 -17.53
C GLN A 96 6.29 -7.35 -17.07
N VAL A 97 6.45 -8.45 -17.80
CA VAL A 97 7.46 -9.49 -17.53
C VAL A 97 8.43 -9.50 -18.71
N ARG A 98 9.72 -9.30 -18.44
CA ARG A 98 10.76 -9.17 -19.47
C ARG A 98 12.01 -9.97 -19.13
N PHE A 99 12.45 -10.82 -20.05
CA PHE A 99 13.73 -11.49 -19.95
C PHE A 99 14.84 -10.58 -20.48
N VAL A 100 15.70 -10.10 -19.57
CA VAL A 100 16.83 -9.24 -19.93
C VAL A 100 17.95 -10.06 -20.59
N SER A 101 18.03 -11.34 -20.26
CA SER A 101 18.98 -12.28 -20.87
C SER A 101 18.58 -12.76 -22.28
N GLY A 102 17.39 -12.40 -22.77
CA GLY A 102 16.88 -12.85 -24.07
C GLY A 102 16.15 -14.20 -24.01
N ASP A 103 16.33 -15.02 -25.05
CA ASP A 103 15.72 -16.35 -25.14
C ASP A 103 16.41 -17.34 -24.19
N VAL A 104 15.65 -17.84 -23.23
CA VAL A 104 16.09 -18.78 -22.20
C VAL A 104 16.50 -20.11 -22.80
N ALA A 105 15.89 -20.54 -23.91
CA ALA A 105 16.23 -21.80 -24.56
C ALA A 105 17.67 -21.79 -25.11
N ALA A 106 18.16 -20.63 -25.54
CA ALA A 106 19.50 -20.44 -26.10
C ALA A 106 20.60 -20.26 -25.05
N ILE A 107 20.26 -20.06 -23.77
CA ILE A 107 21.21 -19.87 -22.67
C ILE A 107 21.82 -21.22 -22.28
N ASN A 108 23.14 -21.29 -22.12
CA ASN A 108 23.82 -22.51 -21.71
C ASN A 108 23.69 -22.77 -20.21
N ARG A 109 23.81 -24.03 -19.81
CA ARG A 109 23.95 -24.39 -18.38
C ARG A 109 25.15 -23.64 -17.77
N GLY A 110 24.97 -23.11 -16.56
CA GLY A 110 25.99 -22.31 -15.87
C GLY A 110 25.99 -20.82 -16.24
N GLU A 111 25.23 -20.40 -17.25
CA GLU A 111 25.04 -18.98 -17.58
C GLU A 111 23.87 -18.36 -16.79
N LYS A 112 23.85 -17.02 -16.74
CA LYS A 112 22.88 -16.27 -15.94
C LYS A 112 21.61 -16.00 -16.74
N VAL A 113 20.46 -16.36 -16.17
CA VAL A 113 19.14 -15.94 -16.62
C VAL A 113 18.71 -14.73 -15.79
N VAL A 114 18.23 -13.68 -16.45
CA VAL A 114 17.80 -12.45 -15.80
C VAL A 114 16.35 -12.16 -16.16
N LEU A 115 15.46 -12.23 -15.18
CA LEU A 115 14.05 -11.88 -15.31
C LEU A 115 13.76 -10.57 -14.59
N GLU A 116 13.09 -9.67 -15.29
CA GLU A 116 12.64 -8.38 -14.79
C GLU A 116 11.12 -8.31 -14.85
N VAL A 117 10.49 -7.90 -13.74
CA VAL A 117 9.05 -7.73 -13.65
C VAL A 117 8.77 -6.32 -13.15
N SER A 118 7.96 -5.55 -13.85
CA SER A 118 7.64 -4.16 -13.50
C SER A 118 6.15 -3.89 -13.53
N ALA A 119 5.66 -2.96 -12.71
CA ALA A 119 4.28 -2.48 -12.77
C ALA A 119 4.18 -1.01 -12.32
N PRO A 120 3.26 -0.22 -12.89
CA PRO A 120 3.05 1.17 -12.52
C PRO A 120 2.37 1.28 -11.15
N THR A 121 2.79 2.23 -10.31
CA THR A 121 2.14 2.49 -9.02
C THR A 121 0.73 3.02 -9.17
N ARG A 122 0.43 3.81 -10.22
CA ARG A 122 -0.91 4.40 -10.45
C ARG A 122 -2.04 3.37 -10.53
N ALA A 123 -1.78 2.20 -11.12
CA ALA A 123 -2.78 1.14 -11.21
C ALA A 123 -2.81 0.25 -9.96
N ASN A 124 -1.90 0.43 -9.01
CA ASN A 124 -1.68 -0.52 -7.91
C ASN A 124 -1.67 0.14 -6.53
N SER A 125 -1.89 1.45 -6.45
CA SER A 125 -2.02 2.20 -5.21
C SER A 125 -3.27 3.09 -5.25
N PRO A 126 -3.87 3.42 -4.08
CA PRO A 126 -5.01 4.32 -4.00
C PRO A 126 -4.67 5.79 -4.30
N LEU A 127 -3.47 6.27 -3.98
CA LEU A 127 -3.12 7.70 -4.06
C LEU A 127 -2.12 8.02 -5.18
N ALA A 128 -1.42 7.02 -5.71
CA ALA A 128 -0.49 7.18 -6.81
C ALA A 128 -1.21 7.57 -8.12
N GLY A 129 -0.64 8.55 -8.83
CA GLY A 129 -1.20 9.18 -10.02
C GLY A 129 -2.25 10.26 -9.76
N GLN A 130 -2.61 10.52 -8.51
CA GLN A 130 -3.51 11.62 -8.11
C GLN A 130 -2.81 12.60 -7.18
N PHE A 131 -2.25 12.09 -6.07
CA PHE A 131 -1.57 12.89 -5.04
C PHE A 131 -0.06 12.63 -4.99
N ILE A 132 0.37 11.48 -5.49
CA ILE A 132 1.76 11.04 -5.53
C ILE A 132 2.11 10.67 -6.96
N ASP A 133 3.32 10.98 -7.41
CA ASP A 133 3.74 10.70 -8.78
C ASP A 133 3.66 9.20 -9.13
N ASN A 134 3.21 8.91 -10.35
CA ASN A 134 3.28 7.57 -10.89
C ASN A 134 4.75 7.15 -11.08
N ARG A 135 5.08 5.92 -10.70
CA ARG A 135 6.40 5.33 -10.88
C ARG A 135 6.24 3.88 -11.33
N ASP A 136 7.13 3.42 -12.18
CA ASP A 136 7.22 2.00 -12.47
C ASP A 136 8.11 1.33 -11.44
N LEU A 137 7.51 0.48 -10.59
CA LEU A 137 8.30 -0.35 -9.69
C LEU A 137 8.80 -1.56 -10.45
N THR A 138 10.09 -1.84 -10.36
CA THR A 138 10.74 -2.93 -11.07
C THR A 138 11.44 -3.87 -10.11
N ALA A 139 11.20 -5.17 -10.22
CA ALA A 139 11.91 -6.24 -9.54
C ALA A 139 12.77 -6.98 -10.56
N ARG A 140 14.03 -7.27 -10.21
CA ARG A 140 14.94 -8.03 -11.06
C ARG A 140 15.51 -9.20 -10.27
N VAL A 141 15.42 -10.39 -10.85
CA VAL A 141 15.99 -11.62 -10.29
C VAL A 141 17.00 -12.18 -11.28
N VAL A 142 18.11 -12.67 -10.74
CA VAL A 142 19.19 -13.31 -11.50
C VAL A 142 19.42 -14.69 -10.91
N MET A 143 19.37 -15.71 -11.74
CA MET A 143 19.68 -17.09 -11.37
C MET A 143 20.61 -17.72 -12.40
N VAL A 144 21.28 -18.81 -12.03
CA VAL A 144 22.15 -19.58 -12.94
C VAL A 144 21.36 -20.75 -13.51
N LYS A 145 21.49 -21.01 -14.81
CA LYS A 145 20.79 -22.09 -15.50
C LYS A 145 21.34 -23.46 -15.09
N GLU A 146 20.44 -24.40 -14.79
CA GLU A 146 20.74 -25.74 -14.26
C GLU A 146 21.23 -26.77 -15.26
#